data_AF-A0A8H6URV6-F1
#
_entry.id   AF-A0A8H6URV6-F1
#
_cell.length_a   1.000
_cell.length_b   1.000
_cell.length_c   1.000
_cell.angle_alpha   90.00
_cell.angle_beta   90.00
_cell.angle_gamma   90.00
#
_symmetry.space_group_name_H-M   'P 1'
#
loop_
_entity.id
_entity.type
_entity.pdbx_description
1 polymer ?
#
loop_
_entity_poly.entity_id
_entity_poly.type
_entity_poly.pdbx_seq_one_letter_code
_entity_poly.pdbx_strand_id
1 'polypeptide(L)'
;MAQPLAGYWTLPIIASYLSEINSANDPYQERIDQLWLNILTHYFPLRGGFGTEREAHVQPRRKFAVNVAVTNIRQNHMHKVIMVEAKAFPDDTDNGWFNRYPWTGVEKELHFYMKKVRHNFGNVQTMYGIVAVGDMVRFYTTNLQNNPAHALTPFTLAGTRSLNVHTDTGTIHAILTAISGQIRTGVNTY
;
A
#
# COMPACT_ATOMS: atom_id res chain seq x y z
N MET A 1 9.63 -13.90 -16.51
CA MET A 1 9.21 -14.21 -15.12
C MET A 1 7.70 -14.26 -15.11
N ALA A 2 7.13 -15.40 -14.69
CA ALA A 2 5.69 -15.62 -14.69
C ALA A 2 5.02 -14.68 -13.66
N GLN A 3 3.91 -14.04 -14.05
CA GLN A 3 2.98 -13.44 -13.11
C GLN A 3 2.45 -14.52 -12.15
N PRO A 4 2.07 -14.18 -10.90
CA PRO A 4 1.50 -15.17 -9.99
C PRO A 4 0.28 -15.84 -10.61
N LEU A 5 0.33 -17.16 -10.77
CA LEU A 5 -0.67 -17.98 -11.48
C LEU A 5 -1.96 -18.25 -10.66
N ALA A 6 -2.07 -17.68 -9.46
CA ALA A 6 -3.29 -17.68 -8.64
C ALA A 6 -3.33 -16.38 -7.81
N GLY A 7 -4.53 -15.85 -7.54
CA GLY A 7 -4.68 -14.68 -6.69
C GLY A 7 -4.15 -14.94 -5.27
N TYR A 8 -3.54 -13.92 -4.67
CA TYR A 8 -2.94 -13.97 -3.32
C TYR A 8 -3.90 -14.50 -2.24
N TRP A 9 -5.22 -14.33 -2.43
CA TRP A 9 -6.28 -14.77 -1.52
C TRP A 9 -6.41 -16.29 -1.39
N THR A 10 -5.81 -17.05 -2.31
CA THR A 10 -5.78 -18.52 -2.24
C THR A 10 -4.65 -19.06 -1.34
N LEU A 11 -3.73 -18.20 -0.90
CA LEU A 11 -2.62 -18.60 -0.03
C LEU A 11 -3.13 -18.79 1.40
N PRO A 12 -2.85 -19.95 2.05
CA PRO A 12 -3.37 -20.25 3.39
C PRO A 12 -3.06 -19.18 4.43
N ILE A 13 -1.84 -18.63 4.42
CA ILE A 13 -1.43 -17.58 5.36
C ILE A 13 -2.21 -16.28 5.17
N ILE A 14 -2.52 -15.90 3.91
CA ILE A 14 -3.34 -14.74 3.61
C ILE A 14 -4.78 -14.99 4.07
N ALA A 15 -5.32 -16.17 3.79
CA ALA A 15 -6.67 -16.54 4.21
C ALA A 15 -6.83 -16.49 5.75
N SER A 16 -5.81 -16.91 6.50
CA SER A 16 -5.80 -16.78 7.97
C SER A 16 -5.88 -15.31 8.41
N TYR A 17 -5.04 -14.42 7.86
CA TYR A 17 -5.13 -12.99 8.19
C TYR A 17 -6.46 -12.36 7.78
N LEU A 18 -7.00 -12.71 6.61
CA LEU A 18 -8.32 -12.25 6.19
C LEU A 18 -9.40 -12.70 7.20
N SER A 19 -9.36 -13.94 7.68
CA SER A 19 -10.34 -14.40 8.66
C SER A 19 -10.29 -13.63 10.00
N GLU A 20 -9.12 -13.12 10.38
CA GLU A 20 -8.95 -12.30 11.59
C GLU A 20 -9.40 -10.85 11.38
N ILE A 21 -9.23 -10.31 10.16
CA ILE A 21 -9.58 -8.91 9.82
C ILE A 21 -11.08 -8.79 9.60
N ASN A 22 -11.83 -8.80 10.69
CA ASN A 22 -13.26 -8.59 10.76
C ASN A 22 -13.57 -7.70 11.96
N SER A 23 -14.47 -6.73 11.81
CA SER A 23 -14.79 -5.80 12.91
C SER A 23 -15.31 -6.51 14.16
N ALA A 24 -16.01 -7.64 14.00
CA ALA A 24 -16.51 -8.44 15.13
C ALA A 24 -15.39 -9.08 15.98
N ASN A 25 -14.18 -9.20 15.43
CA ASN A 25 -13.02 -9.74 16.13
C ASN A 25 -12.18 -8.65 16.83
N ASP A 26 -12.49 -7.36 16.59
CA ASP A 26 -11.72 -6.21 17.06
C ASP A 26 -10.19 -6.37 16.90
N PRO A 27 -9.69 -6.63 15.67
CA PRO A 27 -8.29 -6.94 15.46
C PRO A 27 -7.42 -5.69 15.67
N TYR A 28 -6.34 -5.85 16.43
CA TYR A 28 -5.29 -4.83 16.51
C TYR A 28 -4.72 -4.50 15.12
N GLN A 29 -4.31 -3.24 14.95
CA GLN A 29 -3.71 -2.73 13.71
C GLN A 29 -2.56 -3.61 13.17
N GLU A 30 -1.80 -4.27 14.05
CA GLU A 30 -0.75 -5.22 13.66
C GLU A 30 -1.26 -6.27 12.65
N ARG A 31 -2.48 -6.80 12.82
CA ARG A 31 -3.00 -7.83 11.92
C ARG A 31 -3.20 -7.29 10.49
N ILE A 32 -3.58 -6.03 10.38
CA ILE A 32 -3.73 -5.33 9.10
C ILE A 32 -2.34 -5.06 8.49
N ASP A 33 -1.37 -4.62 9.29
CA ASP A 33 0.02 -4.44 8.87
C ASP A 33 0.59 -5.75 8.29
N GLN A 34 0.38 -6.87 9.00
CA GLN A 34 0.85 -8.18 8.59
C GLN A 34 0.16 -8.71 7.34
N LEU A 35 -1.15 -8.47 7.18
CA LEU A 35 -1.84 -8.78 5.93
C LEU A 35 -1.15 -8.09 4.76
N TRP A 36 -0.97 -6.77 4.84
CA TRP A 36 -0.36 -5.99 3.76
C TRP A 36 1.10 -6.36 3.51
N LEU A 37 1.88 -6.66 4.57
CA LEU A 37 3.24 -7.16 4.43
C LEU A 37 3.29 -8.44 3.59
N ASN A 38 2.42 -9.40 3.89
CA ASN A 38 2.38 -10.69 3.21
C ASN A 38 1.85 -10.57 1.77
N ILE A 39 0.79 -9.79 1.56
CA ILE A 39 0.27 -9.49 0.21
C ILE A 39 1.37 -8.85 -0.63
N LEU A 40 2.03 -7.80 -0.13
CA LEU A 40 3.05 -7.10 -0.90
C LEU A 40 4.27 -7.97 -1.19
N THR A 41 4.70 -8.80 -0.23
CA THR A 41 5.79 -9.77 -0.44
C THR A 41 5.50 -10.73 -1.60
N HIS A 42 4.24 -11.10 -1.81
CA HIS A 42 3.83 -11.94 -2.94
C HIS A 42 4.00 -11.24 -4.30
N TYR A 43 3.66 -9.96 -4.42
CA TYR A 43 3.81 -9.19 -5.68
C TYR A 43 5.22 -8.62 -5.90
N PHE A 44 5.97 -8.43 -4.82
CA PHE A 44 7.28 -7.80 -4.77
C PHE A 44 8.31 -8.70 -4.08
N PRO A 45 8.58 -9.90 -4.63
CA PRO A 45 9.51 -10.85 -4.02
C PRO A 45 10.96 -10.37 -4.09
N LEU A 46 11.76 -10.77 -3.10
CA LEU A 46 13.20 -10.47 -3.02
C LEU A 46 13.99 -10.89 -4.27
N ARG A 47 13.68 -12.08 -4.81
CA ARG A 47 14.27 -12.56 -6.08
C ARG A 47 13.94 -11.67 -7.28
N GLY A 48 12.90 -10.84 -7.15
CA GLY A 48 12.52 -9.82 -8.14
C GLY A 48 13.22 -8.48 -7.95
N GLY A 49 14.16 -8.34 -7.01
CA GLY A 49 14.87 -7.09 -6.73
C GLY A 49 14.13 -6.11 -5.82
N PHE A 50 13.20 -6.62 -5.00
CA PHE A 50 12.37 -5.83 -4.09
C PHE A 50 12.65 -6.16 -2.62
N GLY A 51 12.58 -5.16 -1.75
CA GLY A 51 12.49 -5.35 -0.30
C GLY A 51 11.08 -5.02 0.18
N THR A 52 10.60 -5.73 1.20
CA THR A 52 9.38 -5.33 1.92
C THR A 52 9.75 -5.13 3.39
N GLU A 53 9.43 -3.97 3.94
CA GLU A 53 9.83 -3.54 5.28
C GLU A 53 8.59 -3.25 6.11
N ARG A 54 8.50 -3.84 7.32
CA ARG A 54 7.55 -3.43 8.35
C ARG A 54 8.12 -2.27 9.16
N GLU A 55 7.27 -1.34 9.61
CA GLU A 55 7.65 -0.16 10.41
C GLU A 55 8.78 0.64 9.74
N ALA A 56 8.65 0.80 8.43
CA ALA A 56 9.70 1.31 7.57
C ALA A 56 9.97 2.80 7.85
N HIS A 57 11.18 3.11 8.28
CA HIS A 57 11.58 4.49 8.55
C HIS A 57 11.60 5.35 7.29
N VAL A 58 10.97 6.52 7.34
CA VAL A 58 10.91 7.46 6.21
C VAL A 58 12.05 8.49 6.20
N GLN A 59 12.92 8.45 7.22
CA GLN A 59 14.12 9.28 7.34
C GLN A 59 15.21 8.57 8.16
N PRO A 60 16.51 8.84 7.89
CA PRO A 60 17.60 8.38 8.75
C PRO A 60 17.58 9.16 10.09
N ARG A 61 17.49 8.45 11.23
CA ARG A 61 17.37 8.96 12.62
C ARG A 61 15.92 9.36 13.02
N ARG A 62 15.43 8.72 14.11
CA ARG A 62 14.03 8.31 14.37
C ARG A 62 12.99 9.41 14.61
N LYS A 63 11.75 9.12 14.16
CA LYS A 63 10.42 9.29 14.81
C LYS A 63 9.25 8.94 13.85
N PHE A 64 9.50 8.90 12.54
CA PHE A 64 8.48 8.69 11.51
C PHE A 64 8.71 7.36 10.80
N ALA A 65 7.73 6.46 10.91
CA ALA A 65 7.70 5.16 10.24
C ALA A 65 6.31 4.95 9.64
N VAL A 66 6.27 4.31 8.47
CA VAL A 66 5.02 3.77 7.92
C VAL A 66 4.86 2.32 8.29
N ASN A 67 3.62 1.83 8.29
CA ASN A 67 3.33 0.44 8.66
C ASN A 67 4.08 -0.56 7.78
N VAL A 68 4.01 -0.38 6.46
CA VAL A 68 4.71 -1.22 5.50
C VAL A 68 5.26 -0.37 4.36
N ALA A 69 6.45 -0.69 3.87
CA ALA A 69 6.97 -0.12 2.63
C ALA A 69 7.55 -1.20 1.71
N VAL A 70 7.46 -0.98 0.40
CA VAL A 70 8.22 -1.74 -0.60
C VAL A 70 9.36 -0.88 -1.11
N THR A 71 10.56 -1.46 -1.14
CA THR A 71 11.75 -0.87 -1.73
C THR A 71 12.16 -1.57 -3.01
N ASN A 72 12.83 -0.84 -3.90
CA ASN A 72 13.56 -1.40 -5.03
C ASN A 72 14.93 -0.70 -5.17
N ILE A 73 15.76 -1.25 -6.06
CA ILE A 73 16.98 -0.58 -6.50
C ILE A 73 16.73 0.03 -7.88
N ARG A 74 16.92 1.33 -8.01
CA ARG A 74 16.92 2.07 -9.28
C ARG A 74 18.10 3.04 -9.27
N GLN A 75 18.73 3.24 -10.43
CA GLN A 75 19.91 4.12 -10.55
C GLN A 75 20.98 3.86 -9.48
N ASN A 76 21.21 2.57 -9.17
CA ASN A 76 22.17 2.09 -8.15
C ASN A 76 21.90 2.55 -6.70
N HIS A 77 20.70 3.06 -6.40
CA HIS A 77 20.28 3.48 -5.07
C HIS A 77 18.98 2.78 -4.65
N MET A 78 18.78 2.65 -3.35
CA MET A 78 17.55 2.10 -2.78
C MET A 78 16.48 3.20 -2.74
N HIS A 79 15.28 2.89 -3.23
CA HIS A 79 14.13 3.78 -3.19
C HIS A 79 12.91 3.06 -2.63
N LYS A 80 12.07 3.78 -1.87
CA LYS A 80 10.76 3.29 -1.43
C LYS A 80 9.72 3.64 -2.50
N VAL A 81 9.04 2.62 -3.01
CA VAL A 81 8.11 2.71 -4.15
C VAL A 81 6.66 2.52 -3.76
N ILE A 82 6.39 1.77 -2.68
CA ILE A 82 5.04 1.61 -2.13
C ILE A 82 5.11 1.93 -0.64
N MET A 83 4.09 2.62 -0.14
CA MET A 83 3.92 2.91 1.28
C MET A 83 2.51 2.56 1.70
N VAL A 84 2.39 1.89 2.83
CA VAL A 84 1.12 1.51 3.44
C VAL A 84 0.98 2.26 4.76
N GLU A 85 -0.12 3.00 4.88
CA GLU A 85 -0.60 3.52 6.16
C GLU A 85 -1.85 2.74 6.53
N ALA A 86 -1.79 2.03 7.66
CA ALA A 86 -2.86 1.16 8.13
C ALA A 86 -3.40 1.68 9.47
N LYS A 87 -4.70 1.53 9.70
CA LYS A 87 -5.38 1.80 10.96
C LYS A 87 -6.31 0.63 11.32
N ALA A 88 -6.51 0.41 12.61
CA ALA A 88 -7.55 -0.51 13.09
C ALA A 88 -8.95 -0.06 12.63
N PHE A 89 -9.94 -0.93 12.85
CA PHE A 89 -11.34 -0.55 12.68
C PHE A 89 -11.68 0.67 13.56
N PRO A 90 -12.53 1.60 13.09
CA PRO A 90 -13.11 2.60 13.98
C PRO A 90 -14.07 1.95 14.99
N ASP A 91 -14.47 2.68 16.03
CA ASP A 91 -15.41 2.16 17.02
C ASP A 91 -16.81 1.87 16.43
N ASP A 92 -17.25 2.65 15.42
CA ASP A 92 -18.51 2.43 14.68
C ASP A 92 -18.21 1.73 13.34
N THR A 93 -18.55 0.45 13.25
CA THR A 93 -18.37 -0.40 12.06
C THR A 93 -19.68 -0.93 11.48
N ASP A 94 -20.80 -0.22 11.69
CA ASP A 94 -22.07 -0.56 11.06
C ASP A 94 -21.95 -0.69 9.54
N ASN A 95 -22.86 -1.41 8.90
CA ASN A 95 -22.81 -1.61 7.45
C ASN A 95 -22.67 -0.27 6.70
N GLY A 96 -21.64 -0.16 5.85
CA GLY A 96 -21.32 1.07 5.14
C GLY A 96 -20.54 2.12 5.94
N TRP A 97 -19.98 1.80 7.11
CA TRP A 97 -19.17 2.71 7.95
C TRP A 97 -18.08 3.46 7.15
N PHE A 98 -17.50 2.79 6.16
CA PHE A 98 -16.44 3.32 5.31
C PHE A 98 -16.85 4.55 4.50
N ASN A 99 -18.16 4.77 4.29
CA ASN A 99 -18.68 5.98 3.64
C ASN A 99 -18.68 7.19 4.59
N ARG A 100 -18.71 6.95 5.91
CA ARG A 100 -18.70 7.99 6.95
C ARG A 100 -17.31 8.23 7.54
N TYR A 101 -16.41 7.24 7.41
CA TYR A 101 -15.05 7.33 7.94
C TYR A 101 -14.30 8.55 7.38
N PRO A 102 -13.64 9.37 8.22
CA PRO A 102 -12.93 10.57 7.80
C PRO A 102 -11.56 10.25 7.19
N TRP A 103 -11.54 9.70 5.97
CA TRP A 103 -10.33 9.26 5.25
C TRP A 103 -9.23 10.32 5.13
N THR A 104 -9.61 11.60 5.08
CA THR A 104 -8.68 12.75 4.97
C THR A 104 -7.56 12.72 6.02
N GLY A 105 -7.82 12.21 7.23
CA GLY A 105 -6.80 12.12 8.28
C GLY A 105 -5.65 11.18 7.89
N VAL A 106 -5.98 9.92 7.61
CA VAL A 106 -5.00 8.90 7.24
C VAL A 106 -4.38 9.15 5.85
N GLU A 107 -5.13 9.76 4.92
CA GLU A 107 -4.60 10.20 3.62
C GLU A 107 -3.53 11.29 3.77
N LYS A 108 -3.71 12.23 4.72
CA LYS A 108 -2.71 13.26 5.02
C LYS A 108 -1.44 12.67 5.62
N GLU A 109 -1.57 11.66 6.48
CA GLU A 109 -0.42 10.95 7.05
C GLU A 109 0.38 10.23 5.96
N LEU A 110 -0.28 9.43 5.11
CA LEU A 110 0.35 8.77 3.98
C LEU A 110 1.05 9.78 3.06
N HIS A 111 0.37 10.87 2.69
CA HIS A 111 0.94 11.91 1.83
C HIS A 111 2.16 12.58 2.47
N PHE A 112 2.10 12.89 3.78
CA PHE A 112 3.24 13.43 4.52
C PHE A 112 4.45 12.49 4.45
N TYR A 113 4.23 11.19 4.68
CA TYR A 113 5.29 10.19 4.64
C TYR A 113 5.88 10.00 3.24
N MET A 114 5.05 9.97 2.19
CA MET A 114 5.53 9.88 0.81
C MET A 114 6.39 11.08 0.42
N LYS A 115 6.02 12.30 0.86
CA LYS A 115 6.85 13.50 0.67
C LYS A 115 8.18 13.40 1.40
N LYS A 116 8.19 12.89 2.64
CA LYS A 116 9.42 12.68 3.42
C LYS A 116 10.34 11.67 2.75
N VAL A 117 9.81 10.56 2.27
CA VAL A 117 10.59 9.58 1.52
C VAL A 117 11.22 10.19 0.28
N ARG A 118 10.44 10.92 -0.52
CA ARG A 118 10.95 11.61 -1.72
C ARG A 118 12.09 12.57 -1.39
N HIS A 119 11.94 13.34 -0.32
CA HIS A 119 12.97 14.27 0.11
C HIS A 119 14.27 13.57 0.52
N ASN A 120 14.19 12.41 1.20
CA ASN A 120 15.37 11.71 1.74
C ASN A 120 16.00 10.72 0.76
N PHE A 121 15.20 10.05 -0.07
CA PHE A 121 15.63 8.97 -0.96
C PHE A 121 15.56 9.34 -2.44
N GLY A 122 15.27 10.61 -2.75
CA GLY A 122 15.26 11.14 -4.10
C GLY A 122 13.97 10.90 -4.89
N ASN A 123 13.90 11.56 -6.05
CA ASN A 123 12.74 11.60 -6.93
C ASN A 123 13.02 10.86 -8.25
N VAL A 124 13.11 9.53 -8.17
CA VAL A 124 13.50 8.71 -9.35
C VAL A 124 12.30 8.15 -10.09
N GLN A 125 11.20 7.87 -9.40
CA GLN A 125 10.04 7.20 -9.99
C GLN A 125 8.75 7.56 -9.28
N THR A 126 7.63 7.20 -9.89
CA THR A 126 6.30 7.28 -9.30
C THR A 126 6.24 6.41 -8.06
N MET A 127 5.66 6.97 -7.01
CA MET A 127 5.39 6.26 -5.76
C MET A 127 3.91 5.93 -5.68
N TYR A 128 3.62 4.81 -5.04
CA TYR A 128 2.27 4.34 -4.81
C TYR A 128 1.99 4.31 -3.31
N GLY A 129 0.74 4.58 -2.97
CA GLY A 129 0.26 4.65 -1.61
C GLY A 129 -0.92 3.72 -1.39
N ILE A 130 -0.98 3.10 -0.23
CA ILE A 130 -2.10 2.27 0.21
C ILE A 130 -2.55 2.81 1.56
N VAL A 131 -3.83 3.16 1.67
CA VAL A 131 -4.46 3.44 2.95
C VAL A 131 -5.36 2.26 3.29
N ALA A 132 -5.12 1.61 4.43
CA ALA A 132 -5.96 0.52 4.92
C ALA A 132 -6.59 0.90 6.26
N VAL A 133 -7.89 0.72 6.41
CA VAL A 133 -8.60 0.92 7.68
C VAL A 133 -9.50 -0.28 7.88
N GLY A 134 -9.20 -1.10 8.89
CA GLY A 134 -9.86 -2.38 9.05
C GLY A 134 -9.74 -3.25 7.79
N ASP A 135 -10.88 -3.61 7.22
CA ASP A 135 -11.02 -4.40 5.99
C ASP A 135 -11.16 -3.55 4.71
N MET A 136 -11.11 -2.22 4.81
CA MET A 136 -11.29 -1.31 3.69
C MET A 136 -9.97 -0.69 3.26
N VAL A 137 -9.77 -0.58 1.95
CA VAL A 137 -8.53 -0.06 1.36
C VAL A 137 -8.78 0.96 0.25
N ARG A 138 -7.90 1.96 0.16
CA ARG A 138 -7.78 2.88 -0.97
C ARG A 138 -6.35 2.89 -1.51
N PHE A 139 -6.23 3.05 -2.83
CA PHE A 139 -4.96 3.06 -3.56
C PHE A 139 -4.71 4.42 -4.16
N TYR A 140 -3.45 4.86 -4.10
CA TYR A 140 -3.03 6.17 -4.56
C TYR A 140 -1.72 6.08 -5.34
N THR A 141 -1.46 7.14 -6.08
CA THR A 141 -0.21 7.40 -6.76
C THR A 141 0.23 8.84 -6.54
N THR A 142 1.53 9.06 -6.61
CA THR A 142 2.13 10.39 -6.66
C THR A 142 3.08 10.39 -7.85
N ASN A 143 2.65 10.98 -8.97
CA ASN A 143 3.44 11.09 -10.19
C ASN A 143 3.97 12.52 -10.40
N LEU A 144 5.28 12.73 -10.44
CA LEU A 144 5.87 14.06 -10.64
C LEU A 144 5.66 14.67 -12.02
N GLN A 145 5.72 13.88 -13.10
CA GLN A 145 5.63 14.41 -14.46
C GLN A 145 4.33 15.19 -14.67
N ASN A 146 3.23 14.66 -14.13
CA ASN A 146 1.89 15.23 -14.33
C ASN A 146 1.32 15.89 -13.07
N ASN A 147 2.05 15.88 -11.95
CA ASN A 147 1.59 16.42 -10.68
C ASN A 147 2.78 16.98 -9.87
N PRO A 148 3.25 18.20 -10.23
CA PRO A 148 4.39 18.86 -9.58
C PRO A 148 4.09 19.26 -8.13
N ALA A 149 2.81 19.34 -7.73
CA ALA A 149 2.41 19.57 -6.34
C ALA A 149 2.63 18.32 -5.45
N HIS A 150 3.02 17.19 -6.03
CA HIS A 150 3.11 15.89 -5.36
C HIS A 150 1.80 15.47 -4.67
N ALA A 151 0.65 15.91 -5.19
CA ALA A 151 -0.64 15.60 -4.59
C ALA A 151 -0.89 14.07 -4.58
N LEU A 152 -1.53 13.59 -3.54
CA LEU A 152 -1.99 12.20 -3.50
C LEU A 152 -3.18 12.06 -4.46
N THR A 153 -3.01 11.33 -5.56
CA THR A 153 -4.08 11.10 -6.53
C THR A 153 -4.57 9.66 -6.43
N PRO A 154 -5.89 9.39 -6.43
CA PRO A 154 -6.38 8.02 -6.42
C PRO A 154 -5.86 7.23 -7.62
N PHE A 155 -5.52 5.97 -7.42
CA PHE A 155 -5.01 5.11 -8.49
C PHE A 155 -6.11 4.85 -9.52
N THR A 156 -5.80 4.97 -10.81
CA THR A 156 -6.79 5.02 -11.89
C THR A 156 -7.77 3.86 -11.91
N LEU A 157 -7.31 2.62 -11.64
CA LEU A 157 -8.19 1.44 -11.60
C LEU A 157 -9.14 1.40 -10.40
N ALA A 158 -8.78 2.07 -9.30
CA ALA A 158 -9.64 2.18 -8.11
C ALA A 158 -10.57 3.40 -8.18
N GLY A 159 -10.11 4.49 -8.81
CA GLY A 159 -10.75 5.80 -8.64
C GLY A 159 -10.78 6.20 -7.17
N THR A 160 -11.81 6.93 -6.74
CA THR A 160 -12.01 7.34 -5.34
C THR A 160 -12.67 6.25 -4.47
N ARG A 161 -12.92 5.06 -5.02
CA ARG A 161 -13.65 4.00 -4.34
C ARG A 161 -12.81 3.33 -3.26
N SER A 162 -13.41 3.11 -2.10
CA SER A 162 -12.89 2.17 -1.09
C SER A 162 -13.22 0.73 -1.49
N LEU A 163 -12.22 -0.14 -1.46
CA LEU A 163 -12.35 -1.57 -1.78
C LEU A 163 -12.32 -2.39 -0.51
N ASN A 164 -13.10 -3.46 -0.43
CA ASN A 164 -13.08 -4.36 0.71
C ASN A 164 -12.13 -5.54 0.44
N VAL A 165 -11.23 -5.86 1.37
CA VAL A 165 -10.21 -6.92 1.18
C VAL A 165 -10.82 -8.32 1.06
N HIS A 166 -12.06 -8.53 1.51
CA HIS A 166 -12.78 -9.80 1.40
C HIS A 166 -13.53 -9.93 0.07
N THR A 167 -14.20 -8.87 -0.38
CA THR A 167 -15.12 -8.96 -1.53
C THR A 167 -14.55 -8.41 -2.83
N ASP A 168 -13.58 -7.49 -2.78
CA ASP A 168 -12.98 -6.84 -3.95
C ASP A 168 -11.61 -7.43 -4.32
N THR A 169 -11.32 -8.68 -3.94
CA THR A 169 -10.03 -9.35 -4.14
C THR A 169 -9.53 -9.31 -5.58
N GLY A 170 -10.41 -9.53 -6.56
CA GLY A 170 -10.08 -9.44 -7.99
C GLY A 170 -9.62 -8.04 -8.42
N THR A 171 -10.31 -7.00 -7.95
CA THR A 171 -9.95 -5.60 -8.23
C THR A 171 -8.61 -5.24 -7.57
N ILE A 172 -8.42 -5.64 -6.31
CA ILE A 172 -7.16 -5.44 -5.58
C ILE A 172 -6.00 -6.12 -6.30
N HIS A 173 -6.19 -7.35 -6.79
CA HIS A 173 -5.17 -8.06 -7.56
C HIS A 173 -4.86 -7.38 -8.91
N ALA A 174 -5.87 -6.89 -9.62
CA ALA A 174 -5.66 -6.15 -10.86
C ALA A 174 -4.83 -4.87 -10.60
N ILE A 175 -5.12 -4.14 -9.52
CA ILE A 175 -4.37 -2.95 -9.09
C ILE A 175 -2.92 -3.31 -8.75
N LEU A 176 -2.69 -4.30 -7.88
CA LEU A 176 -1.34 -4.70 -7.46
C LEU A 176 -0.51 -5.26 -8.63
N THR A 177 -1.14 -6.00 -9.55
CA THR A 177 -0.52 -6.48 -10.78
C THR A 177 -0.13 -5.30 -11.69
N ALA A 178 -1.00 -4.32 -11.86
CA ALA A 178 -0.71 -3.12 -12.64
C ALA A 178 0.44 -2.30 -12.03
N ILE A 179 0.42 -2.06 -10.71
CA ILE A 179 1.50 -1.38 -9.99
C ILE A 179 2.82 -2.14 -10.14
N SER A 180 2.81 -3.46 -9.92
CA SER A 180 4.00 -4.31 -10.07
C SER A 180 4.55 -4.25 -11.49
N GLY A 181 3.68 -4.30 -12.50
CA GLY A 181 4.03 -4.12 -13.91
C GLY A 181 4.71 -2.78 -14.16
N GLN A 182 4.09 -1.67 -13.74
CA GLN A 182 4.62 -0.32 -13.92
C GLN A 182 6.00 -0.14 -13.27
N ILE A 183 6.19 -0.64 -12.04
CA ILE A 183 7.47 -0.53 -11.35
C ILE A 183 8.55 -1.37 -12.04
N ARG A 184 8.23 -2.59 -12.49
CA ARG A 184 9.20 -3.50 -13.11
C ARG A 184 9.67 -3.00 -14.48
N THR A 185 8.74 -2.56 -15.32
CA THR A 185 9.05 -2.08 -16.67
C THR A 185 9.74 -0.71 -16.67
N GLY A 186 9.65 0.03 -15.56
CA GLY A 186 10.28 1.35 -15.44
C GLY A 186 9.51 2.46 -16.15
N VAL A 187 8.32 2.18 -16.68
CA VAL A 187 7.40 3.18 -17.28
C VAL A 187 6.97 4.23 -16.23
N ASN A 188 7.22 3.96 -14.95
CA ASN A 188 6.98 4.85 -13.84
C ASN A 188 8.15 5.80 -13.51
N THR A 189 9.28 5.75 -14.24
CA THR A 189 10.52 6.53 -13.98
C THR A 189 10.47 7.92 -14.63
N TYR A 190 11.22 8.89 -14.08
CA TYR A 190 11.36 10.25 -14.63
C TYR A 190 12.69 10.49 -15.32
#